data_AF-A0A971JSZ5-F1
#
_entry.id   AF-A0A971JSZ5-F1
#
_cell.length_a   1.000
_cell.length_b   1.000
_cell.length_c   1.000
_cell.angle_alpha   90.00
_cell.angle_beta   90.00
_cell.angle_gamma   90.00
#
_symmetry.space_group_name_H-M   'P 1'
#
loop_
_entity.id
_entity.type
_entity.pdbx_description
1 polymer ?
#
loop_
_entity_poly.entity_id
_entity_poly.type
_entity_poly.pdbx_seq_one_letter_code
_entity_poly.pdbx_strand_id
1 'polypeptide(L)'
;MKTLTYTLLLMLMLTTCCTRTGQHEHILSLIDSLIETDADSALALIQQNREEMKDANEDNKAYFSLLSIKAEDKAKHIPTSDSLICLVAEQFEKSDPNGHLFETYYYMGRINLQLSNGEKAFVCFQRALLEDSTHLSPQLRSLIYTQVGDIYLRNDLLEEAIGQKQLAYFYSKKAHDAEGMRQAIKQMQTIRELMKDSTHQDISKIGIRERLQKINTQIKSQVLKNLNDKLEEENAREKRNMWTAIFLAILSAAIPSISFYRIRKQKALLKKKIEKVQASLSMPSQAMPERKPFYDKDINEMLDMRIRQQKVLKEADWQLIETRLKDYFPSFKDRLYSIYSPSDIEYQICMLIKMGISPSNIAKLLALGNSAVSQSRLRMQQKVFDGQGGAKDWDKFILSI
;
A
#
# COMPACT_ATOMS: atom_id res chain seq x y z
N MET A 1 12.03 12.07 -15.04
CA MET A 1 11.60 11.86 -16.44
C MET A 1 11.52 10.38 -16.82
N LYS A 2 12.59 9.58 -16.63
CA LYS A 2 12.57 8.13 -16.97
C LYS A 2 11.49 7.31 -16.23
N THR A 3 11.26 7.58 -14.94
CA THR A 3 10.19 6.92 -14.17
C THR A 3 8.79 7.27 -14.67
N LEU A 4 8.57 8.53 -15.07
CA LEU A 4 7.30 9.01 -15.61
C LEU A 4 6.98 8.40 -17.00
N THR A 5 8.00 8.20 -17.83
CA THR A 5 7.84 7.53 -19.13
C THR A 5 7.50 6.05 -18.97
N TYR A 6 8.11 5.33 -18.00
CA TYR A 6 7.76 3.93 -17.74
C TYR A 6 6.34 3.77 -17.19
N THR A 7 5.89 4.69 -16.32
CA THR A 7 4.50 4.67 -15.82
C THR A 7 3.48 4.96 -16.91
N LEU A 8 3.76 5.89 -17.84
CA LEU A 8 2.86 6.19 -18.95
C LEU A 8 2.76 5.02 -19.94
N LEU A 9 3.89 4.37 -20.20
CA LEU A 9 3.98 3.22 -21.11
C LEU A 9 3.27 1.98 -20.53
N LEU A 10 3.40 1.76 -19.22
CA LEU A 10 2.65 0.73 -18.50
C LEU A 10 1.13 1.00 -18.55
N MET A 11 0.70 2.24 -18.32
CA MET A 11 -0.72 2.61 -18.41
C MET A 11 -1.29 2.39 -19.81
N LEU A 12 -0.54 2.75 -20.87
CA LEU A 12 -0.95 2.49 -22.25
C LEU A 12 -1.12 0.99 -22.52
N MET A 13 -0.14 0.17 -22.12
CA MET A 13 -0.16 -1.28 -22.29
C MET A 13 -1.37 -1.91 -21.56
N LEU A 14 -1.68 -1.43 -20.35
CA LEU A 14 -2.85 -1.88 -19.60
C LEU A 14 -4.15 -1.52 -20.30
N THR A 15 -4.28 -0.30 -20.85
CA THR A 15 -5.50 0.11 -21.58
C THR A 15 -5.72 -0.67 -22.88
N THR A 16 -4.65 -0.97 -23.63
CA THR A 16 -4.75 -1.81 -24.84
C THR A 16 -5.06 -3.26 -24.50
N CYS A 17 -4.57 -3.76 -23.36
CA CYS A 17 -4.87 -5.11 -22.89
C CYS A 17 -6.35 -5.24 -22.47
N CYS A 18 -6.86 -4.32 -21.67
CA CYS A 18 -8.25 -4.32 -21.21
C CYS A 18 -9.27 -4.13 -22.34
N THR A 19 -8.94 -3.31 -23.34
CA THR A 19 -9.82 -3.13 -24.51
C THR A 19 -9.87 -4.38 -25.38
N ARG A 20 -8.73 -5.05 -25.58
CA ARG A 20 -8.67 -6.31 -26.34
C ARG A 20 -9.39 -7.46 -25.63
N THR A 21 -9.24 -7.60 -24.31
CA THR A 21 -9.99 -8.61 -23.55
C THR A 21 -11.50 -8.37 -23.63
N GLY A 22 -11.95 -7.11 -23.51
CA GLY A 22 -13.36 -6.76 -23.65
C GLY A 22 -13.93 -7.03 -25.05
N GLN A 23 -13.13 -6.86 -26.11
CA GLN A 23 -13.54 -7.22 -27.47
C GLN A 23 -13.77 -8.74 -27.62
N HIS A 24 -12.86 -9.56 -27.10
CA HIS A 24 -13.01 -11.02 -27.13
C HIS A 24 -14.25 -11.47 -26.34
N GLU A 25 -14.48 -10.92 -25.15
CA GLU A 25 -15.68 -11.22 -24.33
C GLU A 25 -16.98 -10.87 -25.06
N HIS A 26 -17.01 -9.75 -25.78
CA HIS A 26 -18.17 -9.37 -26.59
C HIS A 26 -18.43 -10.35 -27.73
N ILE A 27 -17.39 -10.78 -28.46
CA ILE A 27 -17.50 -11.78 -29.53
C ILE A 27 -18.02 -13.11 -28.97
N LEU A 28 -17.48 -13.55 -27.84
CA LEU A 28 -17.91 -14.78 -27.15
C LEU A 28 -19.39 -14.72 -26.75
N SER A 29 -19.82 -13.61 -26.15
CA SER A 29 -21.23 -13.40 -25.76
C SER A 29 -22.16 -13.39 -26.99
N LEU A 30 -21.74 -12.75 -28.09
CA LEU A 30 -22.51 -12.74 -29.33
C LEU A 30 -22.66 -14.15 -29.92
N ILE A 31 -21.58 -14.93 -29.94
CA ILE A 31 -21.60 -16.32 -30.41
C ILE A 31 -22.56 -17.15 -29.54
N ASP A 32 -22.44 -17.10 -28.21
CA ASP A 32 -23.29 -17.90 -27.31
C ASP A 32 -24.77 -17.56 -27.45
N SER A 33 -25.11 -16.28 -27.61
CA SER A 33 -26.49 -15.86 -27.89
C SER A 33 -27.00 -16.38 -29.24
N LEU A 34 -26.15 -16.40 -30.27
CA LEU A 34 -26.54 -16.87 -31.60
C LEU A 34 -26.76 -18.39 -31.63
N ILE A 35 -25.94 -19.17 -30.93
CA ILE A 35 -26.06 -20.62 -30.83
C ILE A 35 -27.48 -21.06 -30.41
N GLU A 36 -28.15 -20.31 -29.53
CA GLU A 36 -29.50 -20.60 -29.08
C GLU A 36 -30.57 -20.39 -30.16
N THR A 37 -30.30 -19.53 -31.16
CA THR A 37 -31.28 -19.11 -32.18
C THR A 37 -30.96 -19.65 -33.57
N ASP A 38 -29.69 -19.66 -33.97
CA ASP A 38 -29.17 -20.10 -35.26
C ASP A 38 -27.72 -20.60 -35.11
N ALA A 39 -27.57 -21.92 -35.09
CA ALA A 39 -26.28 -22.58 -34.91
C ALA A 39 -25.35 -22.42 -36.14
N ASP A 40 -25.89 -22.34 -37.36
CA ASP A 40 -25.08 -22.21 -38.57
C ASP A 40 -24.46 -20.81 -38.67
N SER A 41 -25.25 -19.78 -38.31
CA SER A 41 -24.74 -18.41 -38.17
C SER A 41 -23.68 -18.29 -37.09
N ALA A 42 -23.85 -18.99 -35.96
CA ALA A 42 -22.83 -19.04 -34.92
C ALA A 42 -21.53 -19.70 -35.41
N LEU A 43 -21.61 -20.81 -36.16
CA LEU A 43 -20.44 -21.47 -36.76
C LEU A 43 -19.72 -20.56 -37.76
N ALA A 44 -20.46 -19.82 -38.60
CA ALA A 44 -19.87 -18.85 -39.51
C ALA A 44 -19.10 -17.74 -38.75
N LEU A 45 -19.68 -17.24 -37.65
CA LEU A 45 -19.04 -16.23 -36.81
C LEU A 45 -17.80 -16.77 -36.10
N ILE A 46 -17.83 -18.01 -35.62
CA ILE A 46 -16.68 -18.72 -35.04
C ILE A 46 -15.57 -18.86 -36.10
N GLN A 47 -15.91 -19.25 -37.33
CA GLN A 47 -14.94 -19.39 -38.40
C GLN A 47 -14.28 -18.05 -38.74
N GLN A 48 -15.05 -16.96 -38.80
CA GLN A 48 -14.56 -15.61 -39.08
C GLN A 48 -13.56 -15.11 -38.03
N ASN A 49 -13.79 -15.42 -36.75
CA ASN A 49 -13.01 -14.89 -35.64
C ASN A 49 -11.90 -15.84 -35.14
N ARG A 50 -11.65 -16.97 -35.82
CA ARG A 50 -10.68 -17.99 -35.39
C ARG A 50 -9.27 -17.43 -35.21
N GLU A 51 -8.80 -16.59 -36.14
CA GLU A 51 -7.43 -16.03 -36.08
C GLU A 51 -7.29 -14.98 -34.99
N GLU A 52 -8.30 -14.13 -34.80
CA GLU A 52 -8.31 -13.12 -33.74
C GLU A 52 -8.27 -13.76 -32.35
N MET A 53 -9.02 -14.85 -32.15
CA MET A 53 -9.10 -15.58 -30.88
C MET A 53 -7.83 -16.36 -30.51
N LYS A 54 -6.86 -16.52 -31.42
CA LYS A 54 -5.54 -17.12 -31.08
C LYS A 54 -4.75 -16.28 -30.08
N ASP A 55 -4.97 -14.98 -30.08
CA ASP A 55 -4.28 -14.04 -29.18
C ASP A 55 -5.08 -13.78 -27.89
N ALA A 56 -6.21 -14.47 -27.68
CA ALA A 56 -6.98 -14.35 -26.45
C ALA A 56 -6.24 -14.99 -25.25
N ASN A 57 -6.71 -14.69 -24.04
CA ASN A 57 -6.24 -15.41 -22.85
C ASN A 57 -6.73 -16.87 -22.89
N GLU A 58 -6.12 -17.74 -22.08
CA GLU A 58 -6.41 -19.18 -22.11
C GLU A 58 -7.88 -19.50 -21.76
N ASP A 59 -8.50 -18.75 -20.86
CA ASP A 59 -9.90 -18.95 -20.48
C ASP A 59 -10.85 -18.62 -21.63
N ASN A 60 -10.61 -17.51 -22.35
CA ASN A 60 -11.38 -17.12 -23.54
C ASN A 60 -11.15 -18.09 -24.71
N LYS A 61 -9.94 -18.64 -24.88
CA LYS A 61 -9.68 -19.69 -25.88
C LYS A 61 -10.43 -20.98 -25.58
N ALA A 62 -10.45 -21.40 -24.32
CA ALA A 62 -11.19 -22.57 -23.87
C ALA A 62 -12.69 -22.36 -24.06
N TYR A 63 -13.22 -21.19 -23.68
CA TYR A 63 -14.63 -20.88 -23.88
C TYR A 63 -15.00 -20.79 -25.36
N PHE A 64 -14.18 -20.17 -26.19
CA PHE A 64 -14.37 -20.16 -27.65
C PHE A 64 -14.45 -21.58 -28.23
N SER A 65 -13.57 -22.47 -27.77
CA SER A 65 -13.54 -23.87 -28.19
C SER A 65 -14.78 -24.63 -27.72
N LEU A 66 -15.26 -24.37 -26.50
CA LEU A 66 -16.52 -24.90 -25.99
C LEU A 66 -17.72 -24.44 -26.85
N LEU A 67 -17.76 -23.14 -27.21
CA LEU A 67 -18.80 -22.59 -28.08
C LEU A 67 -18.79 -23.22 -29.47
N SER A 68 -17.62 -23.53 -30.03
CA SER A 68 -17.50 -24.29 -31.29
C SER A 68 -18.16 -25.66 -31.17
N ILE A 69 -17.83 -26.42 -30.13
CA ILE A 69 -18.41 -27.75 -29.89
C ILE A 69 -19.92 -27.68 -29.69
N LYS A 70 -20.38 -26.67 -28.93
CA LYS A 70 -21.80 -26.43 -28.67
C LYS A 70 -22.56 -26.08 -29.95
N ALA A 71 -22.01 -25.20 -30.78
CA ALA A 71 -22.59 -24.82 -32.07
C ALA A 71 -22.65 -26.02 -33.03
N GLU A 72 -21.57 -26.80 -33.11
CA GLU A 72 -21.49 -28.03 -33.91
C GLU A 72 -22.56 -29.06 -33.47
N ASP A 73 -22.70 -29.31 -32.16
CA ASP A 73 -23.73 -30.21 -31.62
C ASP A 73 -25.15 -29.76 -31.98
N LYS A 74 -25.44 -28.46 -31.90
CA LYS A 74 -26.74 -27.89 -32.26
C LYS A 74 -27.04 -27.89 -33.75
N ALA A 75 -26.00 -27.72 -34.58
CA ALA A 75 -26.07 -27.95 -36.02
C ALA A 75 -26.18 -29.44 -36.39
N LYS A 76 -26.33 -30.33 -35.38
CA LYS A 76 -26.44 -31.80 -35.52
C LYS A 76 -25.15 -32.45 -36.05
N HIS A 77 -24.03 -31.78 -35.88
CA HIS A 77 -22.69 -32.24 -36.21
C HIS A 77 -21.92 -32.50 -34.91
N ILE A 78 -22.12 -33.65 -34.28
CA ILE A 78 -21.37 -33.97 -33.06
C ILE A 78 -19.90 -34.28 -33.44
N PRO A 79 -18.90 -33.68 -32.78
CA PRO A 79 -17.49 -33.96 -33.03
C PRO A 79 -17.16 -35.46 -32.96
N THR A 80 -16.29 -35.94 -33.85
CA THR A 80 -15.85 -37.35 -33.92
C THR A 80 -14.55 -37.61 -33.16
N SER A 81 -14.10 -36.67 -32.33
CA SER A 81 -12.92 -36.80 -31.47
C SER A 81 -13.16 -36.08 -30.16
N ASP A 82 -12.65 -36.64 -29.06
CA ASP A 82 -12.71 -36.05 -27.72
C ASP A 82 -11.52 -35.12 -27.40
N SER A 83 -10.55 -34.97 -28.30
CA SER A 83 -9.32 -34.23 -28.00
C SER A 83 -9.55 -32.76 -27.62
N LEU A 84 -10.41 -32.05 -28.38
CA LEU A 84 -10.66 -30.63 -28.12
C LEU A 84 -11.41 -30.43 -26.79
N ILE A 85 -12.43 -31.24 -26.52
CA ILE A 85 -13.21 -31.10 -25.29
C ILE A 85 -12.39 -31.50 -24.05
N CYS A 86 -11.45 -32.45 -24.17
CA CYS A 86 -10.51 -32.79 -23.10
C CYS A 86 -9.63 -31.59 -22.74
N LEU A 87 -9.08 -30.88 -23.74
CA LEU A 87 -8.26 -29.68 -23.49
C LEU A 87 -9.06 -28.56 -22.82
N VAL A 88 -10.32 -28.38 -23.24
CA VAL A 88 -11.23 -27.41 -22.61
C VAL A 88 -11.51 -27.78 -21.15
N ALA A 89 -11.79 -29.05 -20.86
CA ALA A 89 -11.99 -29.53 -19.50
C ALA A 89 -10.75 -29.32 -18.63
N GLU A 90 -9.56 -29.65 -19.12
CA GLU A 90 -8.29 -29.43 -18.39
C GLU A 90 -8.05 -27.95 -18.05
N GLN A 91 -8.49 -27.03 -18.90
CA GLN A 91 -8.38 -25.59 -18.62
C GLN A 91 -9.39 -25.15 -17.55
N PHE A 92 -10.66 -25.52 -17.69
CA PHE A 92 -11.69 -25.12 -16.71
C PHE A 92 -11.55 -25.82 -15.36
N GLU A 93 -10.96 -27.02 -15.29
CA GLU A 93 -10.59 -27.64 -14.01
C GLU A 93 -9.53 -26.81 -13.24
N LYS A 94 -8.71 -26.02 -13.95
CA LYS A 94 -7.71 -25.10 -13.35
C LYS A 94 -8.30 -23.73 -13.01
N SER A 95 -9.07 -23.15 -13.93
CA SER A 95 -9.64 -21.81 -13.83
C SER A 95 -10.98 -21.78 -14.54
N ASP A 96 -12.07 -21.63 -13.79
CA ASP A 96 -13.42 -21.50 -14.35
C ASP A 96 -14.17 -20.32 -13.71
N PRO A 97 -13.81 -19.07 -14.06
CA PRO A 97 -14.38 -17.89 -13.43
C PRO A 97 -15.88 -17.68 -13.75
N ASN A 98 -16.35 -18.24 -14.87
CA ASN A 98 -17.71 -18.03 -15.38
C ASN A 98 -18.61 -19.27 -15.23
N GLY A 99 -18.06 -20.39 -14.76
CA GLY A 99 -18.80 -21.61 -14.50
C GLY A 99 -19.09 -22.45 -15.75
N HIS A 100 -18.17 -22.60 -16.70
CA HIS A 100 -18.37 -23.39 -17.92
C HIS A 100 -18.01 -24.88 -17.78
N LEU A 101 -17.46 -25.32 -16.64
CA LEU A 101 -16.99 -26.70 -16.44
C LEU A 101 -18.13 -27.73 -16.54
N PHE A 102 -19.31 -27.40 -16.01
CA PHE A 102 -20.46 -28.32 -16.08
C PHE A 102 -20.94 -28.55 -17.52
N GLU A 103 -20.97 -27.49 -18.33
CA GLU A 103 -21.39 -27.56 -19.74
C GLU A 103 -20.33 -28.29 -20.57
N THR A 104 -19.05 -28.07 -20.25
CA THR A 104 -17.93 -28.83 -20.81
C THR A 104 -18.07 -30.32 -20.56
N TYR A 105 -18.34 -30.74 -19.32
CA TYR A 105 -18.57 -32.16 -19.02
C TYR A 105 -19.82 -32.71 -19.70
N TYR A 106 -20.88 -31.92 -19.86
CA TYR A 106 -22.05 -32.35 -20.65
C TYR A 106 -21.68 -32.65 -22.11
N TYR A 107 -20.99 -31.73 -22.79
CA TYR A 107 -20.56 -31.93 -24.18
C TYR A 107 -19.52 -33.05 -24.31
N MET A 108 -18.63 -33.20 -23.32
CA MET A 108 -17.70 -34.33 -23.25
C MET A 108 -18.46 -35.67 -23.17
N GLY A 109 -19.54 -35.72 -22.39
CA GLY A 109 -20.43 -36.87 -22.32
C GLY A 109 -21.11 -37.17 -23.66
N ARG A 110 -21.64 -36.15 -24.34
CA ARG A 110 -22.26 -36.25 -25.67
C ARG A 110 -21.30 -36.81 -26.73
N ILE A 111 -20.08 -36.27 -26.80
CA ILE A 111 -19.04 -36.74 -27.73
C ILE A 111 -18.68 -38.21 -27.41
N ASN A 112 -18.54 -38.56 -26.13
CA ASN A 112 -18.25 -39.95 -25.77
C ASN A 112 -19.40 -40.91 -26.12
N LEU A 113 -20.66 -40.48 -26.08
CA LEU A 113 -21.78 -41.28 -26.60
C LEU A 113 -21.67 -41.50 -28.11
N GLN A 114 -21.27 -40.47 -28.86
CA GLN A 114 -21.03 -40.59 -30.31
C GLN A 114 -19.89 -41.56 -30.62
N LEU A 115 -18.86 -41.59 -29.78
CA LEU A 115 -17.74 -42.53 -29.84
C LEU A 115 -18.07 -43.93 -29.28
N SER A 116 -19.34 -44.22 -28.95
CA SER A 116 -19.80 -45.48 -28.34
C SER A 116 -19.16 -45.81 -26.98
N ASN A 117 -18.59 -44.82 -26.29
CA ASN A 117 -17.97 -44.94 -24.97
C ASN A 117 -18.97 -44.61 -23.85
N GLY A 118 -19.98 -45.46 -23.66
CA GLY A 118 -21.08 -45.24 -22.71
C GLY A 118 -20.64 -45.02 -21.25
N GLU A 119 -19.63 -45.75 -20.77
CA GLU A 119 -19.11 -45.59 -19.41
C GLU A 119 -18.40 -44.24 -19.21
N LYS A 120 -17.56 -43.81 -20.19
CA LYS A 120 -16.93 -42.49 -20.14
C LYS A 120 -17.97 -41.38 -20.17
N ALA A 121 -18.98 -41.52 -21.04
CA ALA A 121 -20.08 -40.58 -21.09
C ALA A 121 -20.83 -40.49 -19.75
N PHE A 122 -21.10 -41.63 -19.13
CA PHE A 122 -21.70 -41.70 -17.80
C PHE A 122 -20.86 -40.93 -16.76
N VAL A 123 -19.54 -41.15 -16.75
CA VAL A 123 -18.62 -40.43 -15.84
C VAL A 123 -18.72 -38.92 -16.04
N CYS A 124 -18.67 -38.45 -17.29
CA CYS A 124 -18.77 -37.02 -17.61
C CYS A 124 -20.11 -36.43 -17.14
N PHE A 125 -21.23 -37.11 -17.40
CA PHE A 125 -22.54 -36.64 -16.95
C PHE A 125 -22.67 -36.60 -15.42
N GLN A 126 -22.12 -37.59 -14.70
CA GLN A 126 -22.12 -37.57 -13.24
C GLN A 126 -21.25 -36.43 -12.70
N ARG A 127 -20.09 -36.15 -13.32
CA ARG A 127 -19.27 -34.99 -12.95
C ARG A 127 -20.02 -33.68 -13.16
N ALA A 128 -20.68 -33.51 -14.31
CA ALA A 128 -21.51 -32.32 -14.59
C ALA A 128 -22.61 -32.10 -13.53
N LEU A 129 -23.21 -33.17 -13.00
CA LEU A 129 -24.25 -33.09 -11.95
C LEU A 129 -23.70 -32.77 -10.55
N LEU A 130 -22.39 -32.93 -10.33
CA LEU A 130 -21.72 -32.67 -9.06
C LEU A 130 -21.11 -31.27 -8.98
N GLU A 131 -21.04 -30.55 -10.09
CA GLU A 131 -20.66 -29.14 -10.12
C GLU A 131 -21.68 -28.27 -9.38
N ASP A 132 -21.25 -27.06 -8.99
CA ASP A 132 -22.09 -26.15 -8.21
C ASP A 132 -23.43 -25.85 -8.92
N SER A 133 -24.48 -25.93 -8.13
CA SER A 133 -25.87 -25.80 -8.56
C SER A 133 -26.23 -24.42 -9.10
N THR A 134 -25.42 -23.41 -8.79
CA THR A 134 -25.59 -22.00 -9.17
C THR A 134 -25.61 -21.80 -10.69
N HIS A 135 -24.76 -22.51 -11.42
CA HIS A 135 -24.67 -22.36 -12.88
C HIS A 135 -25.39 -23.49 -13.65
N LEU A 136 -25.70 -24.60 -13.00
CA LEU A 136 -26.35 -25.75 -13.63
C LEU A 136 -27.87 -25.54 -13.80
N SER A 137 -28.27 -25.01 -14.96
CA SER A 137 -29.67 -24.68 -15.30
C SER A 137 -30.60 -25.90 -15.25
N PRO A 138 -31.90 -25.72 -14.92
CA PRO A 138 -32.88 -26.81 -14.94
C PRO A 138 -32.97 -27.48 -16.31
N GLN A 139 -32.80 -26.71 -17.40
CA GLN A 139 -32.83 -27.25 -18.77
C GLN A 139 -31.66 -28.20 -19.01
N LEU A 140 -30.44 -27.85 -18.61
CA LEU A 140 -29.31 -28.74 -18.82
C LEU A 140 -29.39 -29.99 -17.93
N ARG A 141 -29.91 -29.87 -16.70
CA ARG A 141 -30.17 -31.04 -15.84
C ARG A 141 -31.12 -32.02 -16.50
N SER A 142 -32.22 -31.54 -17.09
CA SER A 142 -33.17 -32.42 -17.76
C SER A 142 -32.52 -33.16 -18.94
N LEU A 143 -31.67 -32.47 -19.70
CA LEU A 143 -30.88 -33.07 -20.78
C LEU A 143 -29.92 -34.15 -20.25
N ILE A 144 -29.14 -33.85 -19.20
CA ILE A 144 -28.21 -34.82 -18.60
C ILE A 144 -28.97 -36.07 -18.13
N TYR A 145 -30.05 -35.91 -17.37
CA TYR A 145 -30.84 -37.06 -16.91
C TYR A 145 -31.47 -37.84 -18.05
N THR A 146 -31.82 -37.18 -19.15
CA THR A 146 -32.28 -37.86 -20.37
C THR A 146 -31.18 -38.75 -20.94
N GLN A 147 -29.96 -38.20 -21.11
CA GLN A 147 -28.80 -38.94 -21.64
C GLN A 147 -28.38 -40.10 -20.73
N VAL A 148 -28.32 -39.89 -19.42
CA VAL A 148 -28.00 -40.94 -18.45
C VAL A 148 -29.08 -42.04 -18.46
N GLY A 149 -30.35 -41.66 -18.57
CA GLY A 149 -31.44 -42.61 -18.76
C GLY A 149 -31.27 -43.45 -20.03
N ASP A 150 -30.84 -42.85 -21.14
CA ASP A 150 -30.58 -43.58 -22.39
C ASP A 150 -29.39 -44.54 -22.26
N ILE A 151 -28.35 -44.17 -21.50
CA ILE A 151 -27.24 -45.09 -21.18
C ILE A 151 -27.77 -46.30 -20.41
N TYR A 152 -28.63 -46.10 -19.40
CA TYR A 152 -29.22 -47.21 -18.66
C TYR A 152 -30.10 -48.10 -19.55
N LEU A 153 -30.88 -47.52 -20.47
CA LEU A 153 -31.68 -48.29 -21.42
C LEU A 153 -30.84 -49.15 -22.37
N ARG A 154 -29.76 -48.60 -22.91
CA ARG A 154 -28.84 -49.36 -23.78
C ARG A 154 -28.18 -50.54 -23.05
N ASN A 155 -28.12 -50.48 -21.71
CA ASN A 155 -27.59 -51.54 -20.85
C ASN A 155 -28.70 -52.39 -20.21
N ASP A 156 -29.95 -52.22 -20.65
CA ASP A 156 -31.15 -52.93 -20.17
C ASP A 156 -31.39 -52.83 -18.64
N LEU A 157 -31.01 -51.68 -18.08
CA LEU A 157 -31.22 -51.31 -16.68
C LEU A 157 -32.49 -50.47 -16.56
N LEU A 158 -33.65 -51.12 -16.75
CA LEU A 158 -34.95 -50.46 -16.92
C LEU A 158 -35.40 -49.67 -15.67
N GLU A 159 -35.15 -50.18 -14.47
CA GLU A 159 -35.50 -49.52 -13.20
C GLU A 159 -34.69 -48.24 -12.97
N GLU A 160 -33.38 -48.28 -13.23
CA GLU A 160 -32.53 -47.10 -13.17
C GLU A 160 -32.92 -46.10 -14.25
N ALA A 161 -33.19 -46.58 -15.47
CA ALA A 161 -33.59 -45.74 -16.57
C ALA A 161 -34.88 -44.98 -16.27
N ILE A 162 -35.92 -45.64 -15.76
CA ILE A 162 -37.19 -44.98 -15.43
C ILE A 162 -37.00 -43.93 -14.33
N GLY A 163 -36.15 -44.20 -13.34
CA GLY A 163 -35.76 -43.22 -12.32
C GLY A 163 -35.09 -41.97 -12.92
N GLN A 164 -34.17 -42.15 -13.89
CA GLN A 164 -33.58 -41.01 -14.59
C GLN A 164 -34.59 -40.24 -15.43
N LYS A 165 -35.54 -40.92 -16.09
CA LYS A 165 -36.59 -40.24 -16.87
C LYS A 165 -37.56 -39.44 -15.98
N GLN A 166 -37.81 -39.88 -14.75
CA GLN A 166 -38.56 -39.11 -13.76
C GLN A 166 -37.81 -37.83 -13.36
N LEU A 167 -36.50 -37.91 -13.14
CA LEU A 167 -35.67 -36.74 -12.87
C LEU A 167 -35.64 -35.78 -14.06
N ALA A 168 -35.50 -36.30 -15.29
CA ALA A 168 -35.59 -35.52 -16.51
C ALA A 168 -36.91 -34.74 -16.58
N TYR A 169 -38.05 -35.42 -16.36
CA TYR A 169 -39.36 -34.79 -16.30
C TYR A 169 -39.45 -33.69 -15.23
N PHE A 170 -38.97 -33.97 -14.02
CA PHE A 170 -38.97 -33.01 -12.91
C PHE A 170 -38.22 -31.71 -13.28
N TYR A 171 -37.05 -31.85 -13.91
CA TYR A 171 -36.25 -30.70 -14.30
C TYR A 171 -36.78 -29.98 -15.56
N SER A 172 -37.36 -30.69 -16.54
CA SER A 172 -38.09 -30.06 -17.64
C SER A 172 -39.29 -29.26 -17.15
N LYS A 173 -40.01 -29.76 -16.13
CA LYS A 173 -41.08 -29.02 -15.47
C LYS A 173 -40.56 -27.74 -14.81
N LYS A 174 -39.41 -27.80 -14.12
CA LYS A 174 -38.75 -26.64 -13.52
C LYS A 174 -38.24 -25.64 -14.57
N ALA A 175 -37.87 -26.12 -15.75
CA ALA A 175 -37.44 -25.31 -16.89
C ALA A 175 -38.61 -24.73 -17.71
N HIS A 176 -39.86 -25.08 -17.39
CA HIS A 176 -41.04 -24.79 -18.22
C HIS A 176 -40.95 -25.36 -19.65
N ASP A 177 -40.20 -26.44 -19.84
CA ASP A 177 -40.01 -27.12 -21.12
C ASP A 177 -41.10 -28.18 -21.35
N ALA A 178 -42.13 -27.80 -22.10
CA ALA A 178 -43.25 -28.67 -22.42
C ALA A 178 -42.87 -29.85 -23.31
N GLU A 179 -41.88 -29.70 -24.19
CA GLU A 179 -41.45 -30.77 -25.07
C GLU A 179 -40.63 -31.80 -24.30
N GLY A 180 -39.68 -31.37 -23.49
CA GLY A 180 -38.92 -32.25 -22.59
C GLY A 180 -39.84 -33.03 -21.64
N MET A 181 -40.88 -32.39 -21.10
CA MET A 181 -41.91 -33.09 -20.29
C MET A 181 -42.64 -34.18 -21.09
N ARG A 182 -43.10 -33.89 -22.31
CA ARG A 182 -43.77 -34.88 -23.17
C ARG A 182 -42.85 -36.04 -23.54
N GLN A 183 -41.61 -35.74 -23.92
CA GLN A 183 -40.61 -36.73 -24.28
C GLN A 183 -40.32 -37.67 -23.11
N ALA A 184 -40.11 -37.13 -21.91
CA ALA A 184 -39.86 -37.93 -20.71
C ALA A 184 -41.05 -38.86 -20.37
N ILE A 185 -42.30 -38.37 -20.48
CA ILE A 185 -43.50 -39.20 -20.27
C ILE A 185 -43.54 -40.35 -21.28
N LYS A 186 -43.34 -40.06 -22.57
CA LYS A 186 -43.33 -41.08 -23.63
C LYS A 186 -42.27 -42.13 -23.37
N GLN A 187 -41.04 -41.72 -23.03
CA GLN A 187 -39.96 -42.64 -22.71
C GLN A 187 -40.31 -43.50 -21.48
N MET A 188 -40.87 -42.93 -20.41
CA MET A 188 -41.31 -43.72 -19.25
C MET A 188 -42.40 -44.75 -19.60
N GLN A 189 -43.32 -44.42 -20.50
CA GLN A 189 -44.34 -45.37 -20.97
C GLN A 189 -43.71 -46.54 -21.71
N THR A 190 -42.81 -46.26 -22.66
CA THR A 190 -42.06 -47.30 -23.39
C THR A 190 -41.28 -48.20 -22.43
N ILE A 191 -40.62 -47.63 -21.42
CA ILE A 191 -39.89 -48.43 -20.42
C ILE A 191 -40.83 -49.33 -19.64
N ARG A 192 -42.01 -48.84 -19.25
CA ARG A 192 -43.02 -49.66 -18.54
C ARG A 192 -43.57 -50.78 -19.38
N GLU A 193 -43.69 -50.60 -20.69
CA GLU A 193 -44.06 -51.67 -21.61
C GLU A 193 -42.96 -52.73 -21.67
N LEU A 194 -41.70 -52.32 -21.87
CA LEU A 194 -40.55 -53.24 -21.85
C LEU A 194 -40.41 -54.01 -20.53
N MET A 195 -40.71 -53.36 -19.40
CA MET A 195 -40.69 -54.02 -18.09
C MET A 195 -41.74 -55.12 -17.93
N LYS A 196 -42.89 -55.02 -18.61
CA LYS A 196 -43.92 -56.08 -18.59
C LYS A 196 -43.45 -57.33 -19.34
N ASP A 197 -42.65 -57.14 -20.38
CA ASP A 197 -42.13 -58.22 -21.22
C ASP A 197 -40.85 -58.84 -20.63
N SER A 198 -40.12 -58.11 -19.77
CA SER A 198 -38.90 -58.59 -19.11
C SER A 198 -39.22 -59.44 -17.87
N THR A 199 -39.46 -60.74 -18.05
CA THR A 199 -39.82 -61.66 -16.95
C THR A 199 -38.63 -62.26 -16.18
N HIS A 200 -37.38 -61.95 -16.52
CA HIS A 200 -36.21 -62.40 -15.75
C HIS A 200 -35.09 -61.35 -15.64
N GLN A 201 -34.63 -61.14 -14.41
CA GLN A 201 -33.42 -60.37 -14.08
C GLN A 201 -32.20 -61.21 -14.47
N ASP A 202 -31.66 -60.93 -15.65
CA ASP A 202 -30.56 -61.67 -16.24
C ASP A 202 -29.26 -61.45 -15.44
N ILE A 203 -28.50 -62.51 -15.14
CA ILE A 203 -27.27 -62.46 -14.32
C ILE A 203 -26.23 -61.53 -14.97
N SER A 204 -26.22 -61.45 -16.30
CA SER A 204 -25.39 -60.53 -17.09
C SER A 204 -25.64 -59.06 -16.76
N LYS A 205 -26.88 -58.68 -16.39
CA LYS A 205 -27.30 -57.30 -16.09
C LYS A 205 -26.87 -56.87 -14.68
N ILE A 206 -26.82 -57.80 -13.73
CA ILE A 206 -26.37 -57.55 -12.35
C ILE A 206 -24.93 -57.02 -12.35
N GLY A 207 -24.04 -57.64 -13.14
CA GLY A 207 -22.64 -57.21 -13.22
C GLY A 207 -22.43 -55.84 -13.88
N ILE A 208 -23.30 -55.39 -14.79
CA ILE A 208 -23.22 -54.04 -15.38
C ILE A 208 -23.75 -52.99 -14.40
N ARG A 209 -24.86 -53.28 -13.71
CA ARG A 209 -25.41 -52.43 -12.66
C ARG A 209 -24.40 -52.14 -11.56
N GLU A 210 -23.78 -53.18 -11.02
CA GLU A 210 -22.76 -53.04 -9.96
C GLU A 210 -21.57 -52.21 -10.42
N ARG A 211 -21.12 -52.38 -11.68
CA ARG A 211 -20.05 -51.56 -12.27
C ARG A 211 -20.42 -50.09 -12.32
N LEU A 212 -21.58 -49.73 -12.86
CA LEU A 212 -22.01 -48.32 -12.94
C LEU A 212 -22.25 -47.71 -11.56
N GLN A 213 -22.78 -48.47 -10.60
CA GLN A 213 -22.96 -48.02 -9.23
C GLN A 213 -21.61 -47.78 -8.53
N LYS A 214 -20.64 -48.68 -8.74
CA LYS A 214 -19.27 -48.53 -8.24
C LYS A 214 -18.60 -47.30 -8.84
N ILE A 215 -18.71 -47.09 -10.15
CA ILE A 215 -18.21 -45.89 -10.84
C ILE A 215 -18.83 -44.63 -10.22
N ASN A 216 -20.15 -44.58 -10.05
CA ASN A 216 -20.83 -43.42 -9.47
C ASN A 216 -20.35 -43.13 -8.03
N THR A 217 -20.18 -44.18 -7.22
CA THR A 217 -19.68 -44.06 -5.85
C THR A 217 -18.24 -43.55 -5.83
N GLN A 218 -17.39 -44.08 -6.72
CA GLN A 218 -16.01 -43.64 -6.87
C GLN A 218 -15.92 -42.17 -7.30
N ILE A 219 -16.71 -41.75 -8.29
CA ILE A 219 -16.76 -40.34 -8.74
C ILE A 219 -17.13 -39.43 -7.57
N LYS A 220 -18.22 -39.75 -6.83
CA LYS A 220 -18.63 -38.96 -5.67
C LYS A 220 -17.54 -38.88 -4.61
N SER A 221 -16.88 -40.00 -4.30
CA SER A 221 -15.78 -40.01 -3.35
C SER A 221 -14.57 -39.18 -3.80
N GLN A 222 -14.24 -39.22 -5.09
CA GLN A 222 -13.14 -38.44 -5.67
C GLN A 222 -13.45 -36.94 -5.66
N VAL A 223 -14.65 -36.54 -6.08
CA VAL A 223 -15.09 -35.14 -6.05
C VAL A 223 -15.12 -34.62 -4.62
N LEU A 224 -15.65 -35.40 -3.68
CA LEU A 224 -15.66 -35.05 -2.25
C LEU A 224 -14.25 -34.83 -1.71
N LYS A 225 -13.31 -35.72 -2.04
CA LYS A 225 -11.91 -35.57 -1.64
C LYS A 225 -11.30 -34.30 -2.23
N ASN A 226 -11.45 -34.07 -3.54
CA ASN A 226 -10.92 -32.88 -4.20
C ASN A 226 -11.49 -31.58 -3.61
N LEU A 227 -12.79 -31.55 -3.27
CA LEU A 227 -13.43 -30.42 -2.62
C LEU A 227 -12.90 -30.20 -1.20
N ASN A 228 -12.72 -31.28 -0.42
CA ASN A 228 -12.15 -31.18 0.92
C ASN A 228 -10.70 -30.66 0.88
N ASP A 229 -9.88 -31.16 -0.05
CA ASP A 229 -8.49 -30.71 -0.23
C ASP A 229 -8.43 -29.21 -0.60
N LYS A 230 -9.30 -28.75 -1.54
CA LYS A 230 -9.43 -27.33 -1.89
C LYS A 230 -9.87 -26.47 -0.69
N LEU A 231 -10.84 -26.95 0.08
CA LEU A 231 -11.33 -26.27 1.28
C LEU A 231 -10.25 -26.17 2.36
N GLU A 232 -9.45 -27.22 2.56
CA GLU A 232 -8.30 -27.19 3.47
C GLU A 232 -7.23 -26.20 3.02
N GLU A 233 -6.95 -26.13 1.72
CA GLU A 233 -6.03 -25.15 1.14
C GLU A 233 -6.52 -23.71 1.32
N GLU A 234 -7.81 -23.45 1.09
CA GLU A 234 -8.44 -22.15 1.34
C GLU A 234 -8.37 -21.77 2.81
N ASN A 235 -8.78 -22.66 3.71
CA ASN A 235 -8.68 -22.43 5.15
C ASN A 235 -7.23 -22.15 5.59
N ALA A 236 -6.25 -22.85 5.00
CA ALA A 236 -4.84 -22.59 5.27
C ALA A 236 -4.37 -21.25 4.70
N ARG A 237 -4.84 -20.86 3.50
CA ARG A 237 -4.59 -19.54 2.90
C ARG A 237 -5.16 -18.43 3.77
N GLU A 238 -6.41 -18.54 4.19
CA GLU A 238 -7.06 -17.56 5.07
C GLU A 238 -6.33 -17.43 6.40
N LYS A 239 -5.94 -18.56 7.03
CA LYS A 239 -5.11 -18.54 8.24
C LYS A 239 -3.78 -17.82 8.01
N ARG A 240 -3.08 -18.09 6.89
CA ARG A 240 -1.84 -17.38 6.55
C ARG A 240 -2.08 -15.88 6.34
N ASN A 241 -3.14 -15.50 5.63
CA ASN A 241 -3.51 -14.09 5.41
C ASN A 241 -3.86 -13.38 6.73
N MET A 242 -4.57 -14.05 7.62
CA MET A 242 -4.87 -13.55 8.96
C MET A 242 -3.58 -13.37 9.78
N TRP A 243 -2.69 -14.37 9.83
CA TRP A 243 -1.42 -14.27 10.56
C TRP A 243 -0.49 -13.19 10.01
N THR A 244 -0.42 -13.06 8.68
CA THR A 244 0.36 -11.98 8.04
C THR A 244 -0.22 -10.61 8.35
N ALA A 245 -1.55 -10.43 8.34
CA ALA A 245 -2.20 -9.20 8.76
C ALA A 245 -1.93 -8.84 10.23
N ILE A 246 -2.03 -9.81 11.15
CA ILE A 246 -1.69 -9.64 12.57
C ILE A 246 -0.23 -9.20 12.74
N PHE A 247 0.69 -9.87 12.02
CA PHE A 247 2.12 -9.54 12.08
C PHE A 247 2.40 -8.12 11.59
N LEU A 248 1.79 -7.70 10.46
CA LEU A 248 1.91 -6.35 9.93
C LEU A 248 1.33 -5.30 10.89
N ALA A 249 0.21 -5.60 11.55
CA ALA A 249 -0.38 -4.72 12.57
C ALA A 249 0.59 -4.52 13.76
N ILE A 250 1.21 -5.59 14.26
CA ILE A 250 2.19 -5.52 15.35
C ILE A 250 3.41 -4.70 14.93
N LEU A 251 3.96 -4.92 13.73
CA LEU A 251 5.09 -4.15 13.21
C LEU A 251 4.74 -2.65 13.10
N SER A 252 3.54 -2.34 12.59
CA SER A 252 3.06 -0.96 12.45
C SER A 252 2.91 -0.23 13.79
N ALA A 253 2.62 -0.95 14.88
CA ALA A 253 2.52 -0.37 16.23
C ALA A 253 3.88 -0.30 16.96
N ALA A 254 4.79 -1.25 16.70
CA ALA A 254 6.11 -1.29 17.31
C ALA A 254 7.03 -0.17 16.80
N ILE A 255 7.00 0.15 15.51
CA ILE A 255 7.85 1.18 14.90
C ILE A 255 7.62 2.58 15.53
N PRO A 256 6.38 3.09 15.65
CA PRO A 256 6.09 4.34 16.36
C PRO A 256 6.48 4.29 17.83
N SER A 257 6.29 3.16 18.52
CA SER A 257 6.64 3.02 19.94
C SER A 257 8.15 3.12 20.16
N ILE A 258 8.95 2.47 19.30
CA ILE A 258 10.42 2.53 19.33
C ILE A 258 10.90 3.94 18.96
N SER A 259 10.34 4.56 17.92
CA SER A 259 10.71 5.91 17.52
C SER A 259 10.35 6.94 18.60
N PHE A 260 9.18 6.81 19.22
CA PHE A 260 8.73 7.65 20.34
C PHE A 260 9.61 7.48 21.57
N TYR A 261 9.99 6.23 21.93
CA TYR A 261 10.95 5.97 22.99
C TYR A 261 12.32 6.61 22.71
N ARG A 262 12.84 6.49 21.48
CA ARG A 262 14.11 7.12 21.07
C ARG A 262 14.04 8.64 21.18
N ILE A 263 12.97 9.26 20.70
CA ILE A 263 12.74 10.70 20.77
C ILE A 263 12.68 11.16 22.24
N ARG A 264 11.93 10.45 23.10
CA ARG A 264 11.86 10.75 24.54
C ARG A 264 13.24 10.70 25.20
N LYS A 265 14.03 9.66 24.90
CA LYS A 265 15.40 9.51 25.44
C LYS A 265 16.30 10.66 25.00
N GLN A 266 16.26 11.06 23.72
CA GLN A 266 17.03 12.21 23.22
C GLN A 266 16.62 13.52 23.90
N LYS A 267 15.31 13.78 24.03
CA LYS A 267 14.79 14.97 24.72
C LYS A 267 15.26 15.06 26.17
N ALA A 268 15.27 13.95 26.91
CA ALA A 268 15.74 13.93 28.30
C ALA A 268 17.25 14.24 28.41
N LEU A 269 18.05 13.71 27.48
CA LEU A 269 19.49 14.02 27.44
C LEU A 269 19.75 15.49 27.10
N LEU A 270 18.99 16.04 26.15
CA LEU A 270 19.09 17.45 25.77
C LEU A 270 18.68 18.36 26.94
N LYS A 271 17.60 18.02 27.67
CA LYS A 271 17.22 18.74 28.90
C LYS A 271 18.33 18.73 29.93
N LYS A 272 18.94 17.57 30.22
CA LYS A 272 20.11 17.51 31.13
C LYS A 272 21.28 18.36 30.65
N LYS A 273 21.55 18.42 29.33
CA LYS A 273 22.59 19.31 28.79
C LYS A 273 22.22 20.79 28.96
N ILE A 274 20.96 21.15 28.70
CA ILE A 274 20.43 22.50 28.91
C ILE A 274 20.53 22.88 30.38
N GLU A 275 20.10 22.01 31.30
CA GLU A 275 20.21 22.22 32.76
C GLU A 275 21.66 22.36 33.19
N LYS A 276 22.59 21.58 32.65
CA LYS A 276 24.04 21.75 32.94
C LYS A 276 24.57 23.09 32.44
N VAL A 277 24.19 23.51 31.24
CA VAL A 277 24.60 24.81 30.68
C VAL A 277 23.97 25.95 31.49
N GLN A 278 22.69 25.84 31.82
CA GLN A 278 21.98 26.78 32.68
C GLN A 278 22.61 26.82 34.08
N ALA A 279 22.95 25.67 34.67
CA ALA A 279 23.67 25.58 35.94
C ALA A 279 25.06 26.19 35.87
N SER A 280 25.77 26.06 34.74
CA SER A 280 27.05 26.75 34.53
C SER A 280 26.90 28.26 34.34
N LEU A 281 25.75 28.72 33.82
CA LEU A 281 25.36 30.13 33.73
C LEU A 281 24.81 30.68 35.05
N SER A 282 24.27 29.80 35.91
CA SER A 282 23.62 30.11 37.19
C SER A 282 24.44 29.69 38.41
N MET A 283 25.71 29.30 38.22
CA MET A 283 26.66 29.37 39.33
C MET A 283 26.49 30.75 39.94
N PRO A 284 26.38 30.89 41.28
CA PRO A 284 26.40 32.21 41.86
C PRO A 284 27.65 32.86 41.29
N SER A 285 27.47 33.96 40.53
CA SER A 285 28.48 34.99 40.53
C SER A 285 28.87 35.05 41.99
N GLN A 286 30.11 34.70 42.32
CA GLN A 286 30.71 35.29 43.52
C GLN A 286 30.25 36.73 43.45
N ALA A 287 29.45 37.15 44.44
CA ALA A 287 28.79 38.44 44.40
C ALA A 287 29.86 39.42 43.96
N MET A 288 29.72 39.97 42.74
CA MET A 288 30.55 41.08 42.34
C MET A 288 30.29 42.10 43.45
N PRO A 289 31.31 42.53 44.22
CA PRO A 289 31.09 43.53 45.23
C PRO A 289 30.34 44.66 44.53
N GLU A 290 29.26 45.15 45.15
CA GLU A 290 28.53 46.32 44.69
C GLU A 290 29.54 47.29 44.06
N ARG A 291 29.33 47.66 42.78
CA ARG A 291 30.18 48.66 42.12
C ARG A 291 30.08 49.94 42.93
N LYS A 292 30.96 50.12 43.91
CA LYS A 292 31.16 51.40 44.57
C LYS A 292 31.63 52.34 43.47
N PRO A 293 30.88 53.43 43.16
CA PRO A 293 31.42 54.45 42.29
C PRO A 293 32.75 54.91 42.87
N PHE A 294 33.75 55.11 42.01
CA PHE A 294 35.02 55.65 42.45
C PHE A 294 34.77 56.99 43.14
N TYR A 295 34.98 57.06 44.46
CA TYR A 295 34.84 58.28 45.24
C TYR A 295 36.04 58.42 46.16
N ASP A 296 37.04 59.14 45.66
CA ASP A 296 38.16 59.62 46.45
C ASP A 296 37.91 61.11 46.72
N LYS A 297 37.77 61.47 48.00
CA LYS A 297 37.39 62.83 48.41
C LYS A 297 38.40 63.86 47.90
N ASP A 298 39.69 63.56 47.98
CA ASP A 298 40.77 64.48 47.63
C ASP A 298 40.84 64.69 46.12
N ILE A 299 40.69 63.60 45.35
CA ILE A 299 40.65 63.68 43.88
C ILE A 299 39.39 64.41 43.41
N ASN A 300 38.22 64.11 43.97
CA ASN A 300 36.98 64.74 43.54
C ASN A 300 36.96 66.24 43.87
N GLU A 301 37.43 66.65 45.05
CA GLU A 301 37.59 68.07 45.39
C GLU A 301 38.59 68.78 44.46
N MET A 302 39.71 68.13 44.13
CA MET A 302 40.70 68.65 43.18
C MET A 302 40.08 68.81 41.78
N LEU A 303 39.39 67.79 41.26
CA LEU A 303 38.73 67.84 39.95
C LEU A 303 37.67 68.94 39.91
N ASP A 304 36.83 69.06 40.92
CA ASP A 304 35.80 70.10 41.02
C ASP A 304 36.40 71.52 41.11
N MET A 305 37.51 71.69 41.84
CA MET A 305 38.23 72.95 41.88
C MET A 305 38.78 73.33 40.49
N ARG A 306 39.38 72.37 39.77
CA ARG A 306 39.91 72.58 38.41
C ARG A 306 38.82 72.87 37.39
N ILE A 307 37.69 72.17 37.46
CA ILE A 307 36.51 72.41 36.62
C ILE A 307 35.94 73.82 36.86
N ARG A 308 35.79 74.24 38.12
CA ARG A 308 35.28 75.58 38.48
C ARG A 308 36.22 76.69 38.02
N GLN A 309 37.53 76.48 38.12
CA GLN A 309 38.55 77.45 37.71
C GLN A 309 38.93 77.35 36.21
N GLN A 310 38.31 76.44 35.45
CA GLN A 310 38.66 76.13 34.05
C GLN A 310 40.16 75.86 33.84
N LYS A 311 40.79 75.16 34.77
CA LYS A 311 42.22 74.79 34.70
C LYS A 311 42.38 73.35 34.24
N VAL A 312 43.33 73.13 33.34
CA VAL A 312 43.74 71.80 32.85
C VAL A 312 44.45 71.02 33.96
N LEU A 313 44.38 69.69 33.90
CA LEU A 313 45.15 68.80 34.77
C LEU A 313 46.63 68.78 34.35
N LYS A 314 47.52 68.84 35.34
CA LYS A 314 48.96 68.78 35.17
C LYS A 314 49.45 67.36 35.39
N GLU A 315 50.69 67.08 35.01
CA GLU A 315 51.31 65.76 35.11
C GLU A 315 51.24 65.17 36.53
N ALA A 316 51.49 65.99 37.56
CA ALA A 316 51.38 65.55 38.96
C ALA A 316 49.95 65.11 39.34
N ASP A 317 48.92 65.75 38.75
CA ASP A 317 47.53 65.36 38.99
C ASP A 317 47.22 64.01 38.32
N TRP A 318 47.78 63.76 37.13
CA TRP A 318 47.60 62.49 36.41
C TRP A 318 48.24 61.31 37.12
N GLN A 319 49.45 61.50 37.67
CA GLN A 319 50.13 60.47 38.46
C GLN A 319 49.34 60.11 39.73
N LEU A 320 48.76 61.12 40.40
CA LEU A 320 47.90 60.89 41.56
C LEU A 320 46.62 60.12 41.18
N ILE A 321 45.94 60.53 40.10
CA ILE A 321 44.76 59.85 39.58
C ILE A 321 45.07 58.41 39.23
N GLU A 322 46.15 58.14 38.48
CA GLU A 322 46.50 56.79 38.06
C GLU A 322 46.86 55.89 39.25
N THR A 323 47.59 56.43 40.24
CA THR A 323 47.93 55.69 41.47
C THR A 323 46.67 55.28 42.24
N ARG A 324 45.75 56.23 42.47
CA ARG A 324 44.49 55.94 43.16
C ARG A 324 43.58 55.03 42.34
N LEU A 325 43.53 55.21 41.03
CA LEU A 325 42.74 54.35 40.16
C LEU A 325 43.26 52.91 40.17
N LYS A 326 44.59 52.72 40.29
CA LYS A 326 45.21 51.40 40.46
C LYS A 326 44.89 50.77 41.81
N ASP A 327 44.83 51.56 42.89
CA ASP A 327 44.40 51.05 44.21
C ASP A 327 42.96 50.52 44.17
N TYR A 328 42.06 51.19 43.45
CA TYR A 328 40.65 50.82 43.34
C TYR A 328 40.37 49.78 42.24
N PHE A 329 41.09 49.83 41.12
CA PHE A 329 40.94 48.95 39.96
C PHE A 329 42.32 48.44 39.47
N PRO A 330 42.96 47.52 40.20
CA PRO A 330 44.34 47.10 39.93
C PRO A 330 44.58 46.56 38.50
N SER A 331 43.55 45.97 37.89
CA SER A 331 43.63 45.36 36.56
C SER A 331 43.15 46.25 35.42
N PHE A 332 42.72 47.49 35.70
CA PHE A 332 42.09 48.36 34.70
C PHE A 332 43.02 48.67 33.52
N LYS A 333 44.26 49.10 33.82
CA LYS A 333 45.26 49.43 32.81
C LYS A 333 45.60 48.20 31.97
N ASP A 334 45.90 47.07 32.60
CA ASP A 334 46.29 45.84 31.90
C ASP A 334 45.17 45.32 30.99
N ARG A 335 43.92 45.33 31.47
CA ARG A 335 42.75 44.91 30.67
C ARG A 335 42.49 45.85 29.50
N LEU A 336 42.60 47.16 29.70
CA LEU A 336 42.46 48.14 28.63
C LEU A 336 43.54 47.89 27.56
N TYR A 337 44.81 47.84 27.96
CA TYR A 337 45.94 47.63 27.04
C TYR A 337 45.95 46.26 26.35
N SER A 338 45.35 45.21 26.96
CA SER A 338 45.20 43.91 26.29
C SER A 338 44.17 43.91 25.15
N ILE A 339 43.21 44.83 25.16
CA ILE A 339 42.11 44.89 24.20
C ILE A 339 42.37 46.02 23.18
N TYR A 340 42.92 47.13 23.65
CA TYR A 340 43.15 48.33 22.87
C TYR A 340 44.39 49.05 23.37
N SER A 341 45.28 49.50 22.48
CA SER A 341 46.44 50.32 22.86
C SER A 341 46.11 51.82 22.69
N PRO A 342 45.61 52.51 23.73
CA PRO A 342 45.24 53.92 23.63
C PRO A 342 46.46 54.84 23.52
N SER A 343 46.28 55.98 22.85
CA SER A 343 47.19 57.13 23.00
C SER A 343 47.07 57.77 24.40
N ASP A 344 48.02 58.61 24.80
CA ASP A 344 48.03 59.24 26.13
C ASP A 344 46.72 59.99 26.45
N ILE A 345 46.19 60.75 25.48
CA ILE A 345 44.92 61.48 25.60
C ILE A 345 43.74 60.50 25.70
N GLU A 346 43.75 59.42 24.92
CA GLU A 346 42.69 58.40 24.96
C GLU A 346 42.69 57.64 26.28
N TYR A 347 43.86 57.36 26.85
CA TYR A 347 44.00 56.75 28.16
C TYR A 347 43.50 57.69 29.27
N GLN A 348 43.86 58.98 29.22
CA GLN A 348 43.33 60.00 30.13
C GLN A 348 41.80 60.09 30.08
N ILE A 349 41.21 60.06 28.88
CA ILE A 349 39.76 60.00 28.70
C ILE A 349 39.18 58.73 29.36
N CYS A 350 39.81 57.57 29.16
CA CYS A 350 39.35 56.31 29.76
C CYS A 350 39.42 56.33 31.29
N MET A 351 40.48 56.89 31.88
CA MET A 351 40.59 57.06 33.34
C MET A 351 39.47 57.95 33.89
N LEU A 352 39.22 59.11 33.27
CA LEU A 352 38.17 60.02 33.72
C LEU A 352 36.76 59.42 33.55
N ILE A 353 36.52 58.64 32.50
CA ILE A 353 35.27 57.87 32.32
C ILE A 353 35.13 56.82 33.44
N LYS A 354 36.23 56.11 33.76
CA LYS A 354 36.23 55.08 34.81
C LYS A 354 35.87 55.67 36.19
N MET A 355 36.24 56.92 36.40
CA MET A 355 35.90 57.70 37.59
C MET A 355 34.50 58.33 37.56
N GLY A 356 33.76 58.21 36.46
CA GLY A 356 32.41 58.75 36.32
C GLY A 356 32.32 60.23 35.93
N ILE A 357 33.41 60.85 35.46
CA ILE A 357 33.42 62.25 35.05
C ILE A 357 32.66 62.42 33.72
N SER A 358 31.73 63.38 33.69
CA SER A 358 30.92 63.61 32.48
C SER A 358 31.80 64.05 31.29
N PRO A 359 31.45 63.70 30.05
CA PRO A 359 32.23 64.07 28.87
C PRO A 359 32.44 65.58 28.72
N SER A 360 31.48 66.38 29.19
CA SER A 360 31.56 67.83 29.20
C SER A 360 32.62 68.39 30.16
N ASN A 361 32.87 67.69 31.26
CA ASN A 361 33.91 68.05 32.22
C ASN A 361 35.26 67.47 31.81
N ILE A 362 35.30 66.30 31.18
CA ILE A 362 36.52 65.74 30.54
C ILE A 362 37.08 66.75 29.53
N ALA A 363 36.22 67.33 28.70
CA ALA A 363 36.60 68.37 27.74
C ALA A 363 37.31 69.56 28.40
N LYS A 364 36.77 70.06 29.52
CA LYS A 364 37.38 71.17 30.29
C LYS A 364 38.72 70.78 30.91
N LEU A 365 38.81 69.59 31.51
CA LEU A 365 40.00 69.11 32.20
C LEU A 365 41.18 68.81 31.27
N LEU A 366 40.90 68.51 30.00
CA LEU A 366 41.90 68.23 28.94
C LEU A 366 42.12 69.39 27.96
N ALA A 367 41.43 70.52 28.12
CA ALA A 367 41.37 71.60 27.12
C ALA A 367 40.98 71.13 25.70
N LEU A 368 40.07 70.15 25.62
CA LEU A 368 39.53 69.62 24.37
C LEU A 368 38.13 70.18 24.12
N GLY A 369 37.71 70.25 22.86
CA GLY A 369 36.30 70.52 22.52
C GLY A 369 35.39 69.36 22.91
N ASN A 370 34.14 69.65 23.29
CA ASN A 370 33.11 68.61 23.59
C ASN A 370 32.91 67.63 22.41
N SER A 371 33.04 68.14 21.18
CA SER A 371 33.02 67.34 19.95
C SER A 371 34.24 66.42 19.86
N ALA A 372 35.43 66.89 20.23
CA ALA A 372 36.66 66.10 20.19
C ALA A 372 36.60 64.91 21.18
N VAL A 373 36.12 65.12 22.42
CA VAL A 373 35.94 64.03 23.40
C VAL A 373 34.91 63.01 22.92
N SER A 374 33.81 63.48 22.30
CA SER A 374 32.79 62.58 21.77
C SER A 374 33.28 61.75 20.57
N GLN A 375 34.05 62.35 19.67
CA GLN A 375 34.65 61.66 18.53
C GLN A 375 35.76 60.70 18.96
N SER A 376 36.59 61.04 19.96
CA SER A 376 37.57 60.11 20.50
C SER A 376 36.92 58.85 21.07
N ARG A 377 35.82 58.99 21.82
CA ARG A 377 35.05 57.84 22.34
C ARG A 377 34.40 56.99 21.25
N LEU A 378 33.81 57.64 20.24
CA LEU A 378 33.25 56.93 19.08
C LEU A 378 34.33 56.16 18.33
N ARG A 379 35.49 56.78 18.08
CA ARG A 379 36.61 56.14 17.39
C ARG A 379 37.15 54.94 18.16
N MET A 380 37.30 55.05 19.48
CA MET A 380 37.71 53.92 20.31
C MET A 380 36.68 52.78 20.27
N GLN A 381 35.37 53.08 20.37
CA GLN A 381 34.30 52.09 20.22
C GLN A 381 34.38 51.34 18.89
N GLN A 382 34.49 52.08 17.79
CA GLN A 382 34.47 51.49 16.46
C GLN A 382 35.72 50.64 16.17
N LYS A 383 36.87 51.00 16.73
CA LYS A 383 38.12 50.22 16.60
C LYS A 383 38.07 48.88 17.34
N VAL A 384 37.41 48.84 18.50
CA VAL A 384 37.37 47.62 19.33
C VAL A 384 36.21 46.70 18.94
N PHE A 385 35.11 47.23 18.40
CA PHE A 385 33.87 46.49 18.13
C PHE A 385 33.44 46.52 16.66
N ASP A 386 34.40 46.51 15.73
CA ASP A 386 34.18 46.40 14.28
C ASP A 386 33.10 47.35 13.71
N GLY A 387 33.14 48.61 14.15
CA GLY A 387 32.23 49.67 13.65
C GLY A 387 30.81 49.67 14.25
N GLN A 388 30.47 48.77 15.18
CA GLN A 388 29.13 48.72 15.79
C GLN A 388 29.05 49.51 17.11
N GLY A 389 28.00 50.34 17.24
CA GLY A 389 27.68 51.10 18.45
C GLY A 389 28.07 52.58 18.42
N GLY A 390 27.73 53.30 19.48
CA GLY A 390 27.96 54.74 19.62
C GLY A 390 28.95 55.09 20.73
N ALA A 391 29.32 56.38 20.83
CA ALA A 391 30.25 56.87 21.86
C ALA A 391 29.83 56.55 23.32
N LYS A 392 28.52 56.38 23.59
CA LYS A 392 28.02 55.98 24.92
C LYS A 392 28.28 54.51 25.25
N ASP A 393 28.42 53.66 24.24
CA ASP A 393 28.71 52.23 24.45
C ASP A 393 30.17 52.04 24.86
N TRP A 394 31.06 52.96 24.46
CA TRP A 394 32.44 53.03 24.97
C TRP A 394 32.46 53.29 26.47
N ASP A 395 31.65 54.23 26.95
CA ASP A 395 31.57 54.54 28.39
C ASP A 395 31.15 53.29 29.19
N LYS A 396 30.16 52.53 28.68
CA LYS A 396 29.71 51.27 29.30
C LYS A 396 30.82 50.22 29.31
N PHE A 397 31.57 50.11 28.22
CA PHE A 397 32.71 49.20 28.12
C PHE A 397 33.81 49.55 29.12
N ILE A 398 34.25 50.81 29.17
CA ILE A 398 35.27 51.28 30.13
C ILE A 398 34.82 51.07 31.58
N LEU A 399 33.55 51.36 31.89
CA LEU A 399 33.00 51.07 33.22
C LEU A 399 32.96 49.57 33.54
N SER A 400 32.95 48.70 32.53
CA SER A 400 32.88 47.23 32.68
C SER A 400 34.22 46.53 32.91
N ILE A 401 35.34 47.09 32.41
CA ILE A 401 36.65 46.42 32.43
C ILE A 401 37.45 46.61 33.71
#